data_AF-A0A543DUQ1-F1
#
_entry.id   AF-A0A543DUQ1-F1
#
_cell.length_a   1.000
_cell.length_b   1.000
_cell.length_c   1.000
_cell.angle_alpha   90.00
_cell.angle_beta   90.00
_cell.angle_gamma   90.00
#
_symmetry.space_group_name_H-M   'P 1'
#
loop_
_entity.id
_entity.type
_entity.pdbx_description
1 polymer ?
#
loop_
_entity_poly.entity_id
_entity_poly.type
_entity_poly.pdbx_seq_one_letter_code
_entity_poly.pdbx_strand_id
1 'polypeptide(L)'
;MRNCAIRTCLHPAIRACSCALLLTLAFASSAAPKTELDTQQAAAVADQLPEGQDVSGTVIELAGWIVATKDSQGYPFAIIDKASAQILVFGGDGRPRGAAPGLFGSAVGDHTAPGVAGLALREIPGRDRTTPAGRFVGGFGPSIDAGRVLWVDYDSAVSIHPTATGVPAEKREERLASPTPDDNRITHGCINVSPEFYERIMQPTFEKGGVFYILPDKDSLEETFPEFAQSRAAAQRSDGRRARSARR
;
A
#
# COMPACT_ATOMS: atom_id res chain seq x y z
N MET A 1 24.86 25.32 49.68
CA MET A 1 24.70 25.45 51.15
C MET A 1 23.61 26.46 51.45
N ARG A 2 22.91 26.34 52.60
CA ARG A 2 21.57 26.91 52.91
C ARG A 2 20.47 26.08 52.20
N ASN A 3 19.59 25.29 52.83
CA ASN A 3 18.89 25.33 54.15
C ASN A 3 18.19 26.69 54.37
N CYS A 4 16.92 26.82 54.79
CA CYS A 4 15.85 25.88 55.19
C CYS A 4 14.47 26.59 54.94
N ALA A 5 13.25 26.14 55.27
CA ALA A 5 12.76 25.05 56.13
C ALA A 5 11.36 24.54 55.69
N ILE A 6 10.82 23.55 56.42
CA ILE A 6 9.46 23.00 56.34
C ILE A 6 8.48 23.85 57.17
N ARG A 7 7.20 23.95 56.78
CA ARG A 7 6.09 24.10 57.74
C ARG A 7 4.77 23.49 57.24
N THR A 8 4.41 22.35 57.83
CA THR A 8 3.05 21.80 57.83
C THR A 8 2.22 22.47 58.92
N CYS A 9 0.92 22.68 58.67
CA CYS A 9 -0.08 22.92 59.72
C CYS A 9 -1.36 22.14 59.41
N LEU A 10 -1.93 21.52 60.44
CA LEU A 10 -3.15 20.71 60.39
C LEU A 10 -4.43 21.57 60.45
N HIS A 11 -5.55 20.95 60.09
CA HIS A 11 -6.90 21.50 60.22
C HIS A 11 -7.33 21.62 61.70
N PRO A 12 -8.39 22.39 62.00
CA PRO A 12 -9.62 21.71 62.42
C PRO A 12 -10.92 22.28 61.82
N ALA A 13 -11.98 21.49 61.89
CA ALA A 13 -13.32 21.82 61.38
C ALA A 13 -14.23 22.48 62.44
N ILE A 14 -15.16 23.33 62.02
CA ILE A 14 -16.31 23.78 62.81
C ILE A 14 -17.60 23.67 61.98
N ARG A 15 -18.71 23.33 62.66
CA ARG A 15 -19.99 22.91 62.08
C ARG A 15 -20.91 24.08 61.67
N ALA A 16 -21.65 23.83 60.59
CA ALA A 16 -23.08 24.12 60.34
C ALA A 16 -23.71 25.43 60.87
N CYS A 17 -24.34 26.16 59.94
CA CYS A 17 -25.66 26.75 60.18
C CYS A 17 -26.45 26.84 58.86
N SER A 18 -27.71 26.40 58.88
CA SER A 18 -28.59 26.36 57.70
C SER A 18 -29.36 27.67 57.56
N CYS A 19 -29.30 28.32 56.39
CA CYS A 19 -30.32 29.26 55.94
C CYS A 19 -30.54 29.08 54.44
N ALA A 20 -31.78 28.79 54.06
CA ALA A 20 -32.16 28.57 52.67
C ALA A 20 -32.28 29.90 51.93
N LEU A 21 -31.74 29.98 50.72
CA LEU A 21 -32.15 30.97 49.73
C LEU A 21 -32.28 30.28 48.37
N LEU A 22 -33.51 30.14 47.90
CA LEU A 22 -33.83 29.56 46.60
C LEU A 22 -33.53 30.60 45.50
N LEU A 23 -32.46 30.38 44.72
CA LEU A 23 -32.35 30.93 43.38
C LEU A 23 -32.43 29.79 42.36
N THR A 24 -33.60 29.66 41.74
CA THR A 24 -33.83 28.75 40.62
C THR A 24 -33.22 29.32 39.34
N LEU A 25 -31.93 29.11 39.13
CA LEU A 25 -31.30 29.27 37.82
C LEU A 25 -31.60 28.02 36.98
N ALA A 26 -32.60 28.14 36.12
CA ALA A 26 -32.89 27.16 35.09
C ALA A 26 -31.80 27.17 34.00
N PHE A 27 -30.65 26.59 34.30
CA PHE A 27 -29.71 26.20 33.25
C PHE A 27 -30.32 25.05 32.47
N ALA A 28 -30.84 25.37 31.28
CA ALA A 28 -31.15 24.40 30.25
C ALA A 28 -29.84 23.74 29.80
N SER A 29 -29.39 22.74 30.55
CA SER A 29 -28.36 21.80 30.14
C SER A 29 -28.94 20.96 29.01
N SER A 30 -28.88 21.49 27.79
CA SER A 30 -29.10 20.71 26.58
C SER A 30 -28.16 19.51 26.64
N ALA A 31 -28.73 18.34 26.93
CA ALA A 31 -28.02 17.08 26.81
C ALA A 31 -27.68 16.90 25.34
N ALA A 32 -26.47 17.35 24.96
CA ALA A 32 -25.94 17.08 23.63
C ALA A 32 -25.92 15.56 23.49
N PRO A 33 -26.68 14.97 22.56
CA PRO A 33 -26.59 13.55 22.35
C PRO A 33 -25.17 13.29 21.82
N LYS A 34 -24.38 12.54 22.60
CA LYS A 34 -23.21 11.84 22.05
C LYS A 34 -23.70 10.69 21.18
N THR A 35 -24.42 11.04 20.11
CA THR A 35 -24.69 10.11 19.03
C THR A 35 -23.38 9.95 18.27
N GLU A 36 -22.84 8.76 18.42
CA GLU A 36 -21.95 8.07 17.50
C GLU A 36 -22.06 8.61 16.07
N LEU A 37 -21.18 9.55 15.74
CA LEU A 37 -20.51 9.56 14.45
C LEU A 37 -19.10 9.00 14.64
N ASP A 38 -19.07 7.82 15.27
CA ASP A 38 -18.10 6.78 14.90
C ASP A 38 -18.46 6.31 13.48
N THR A 39 -18.34 7.24 12.53
CA THR A 39 -18.21 6.90 11.13
C THR A 39 -16.80 6.35 10.99
N GLN A 40 -16.60 5.14 11.53
CA GLN A 40 -15.90 4.10 10.78
C GLN A 40 -16.59 4.02 9.42
N GLN A 41 -16.16 4.91 8.54
CA GLN A 41 -16.19 4.69 7.12
C GLN A 41 -15.50 3.33 6.98
N ALA A 42 -16.29 2.27 6.82
CA ALA A 42 -15.82 1.03 6.26
C ALA A 42 -15.24 1.46 4.91
N ALA A 43 -13.92 1.65 4.89
CA ALA A 43 -13.25 2.30 3.78
C ALA A 43 -13.58 1.46 2.56
N ALA A 44 -14.43 2.00 1.69
CA ALA A 44 -14.72 1.37 0.42
C ALA A 44 -13.35 1.16 -0.22
N VAL A 45 -13.05 -0.10 -0.55
CA VAL A 45 -11.79 -0.45 -1.22
C VAL A 45 -11.72 0.48 -2.42
N ALA A 46 -10.68 1.32 -2.46
CA ALA A 46 -10.56 2.32 -3.50
C ALA A 46 -10.16 1.62 -4.79
N ASP A 47 -11.16 1.13 -5.51
CA ASP A 47 -11.01 0.55 -6.83
C ASP A 47 -11.00 1.69 -7.85
N GLN A 48 -9.85 1.87 -8.47
CA GLN A 48 -9.57 2.83 -9.53
C GLN A 48 -9.12 2.13 -10.81
N LEU A 49 -9.31 0.80 -10.93
CA LEU A 49 -9.03 0.09 -12.17
C LEU A 49 -9.91 0.61 -13.33
N PRO A 50 -9.37 0.69 -14.56
CA PRO A 50 -10.16 1.04 -15.75
C PRO A 50 -11.40 0.16 -15.92
N GLU A 51 -12.47 0.72 -16.49
CA GLU A 51 -13.71 -0.04 -16.74
C GLU A 51 -13.43 -1.28 -17.62
N GLY A 52 -13.85 -2.46 -17.14
CA GLY A 52 -13.63 -3.74 -17.81
C GLY A 52 -12.26 -4.38 -17.54
N GLN A 53 -11.41 -3.78 -16.70
CA GLN A 53 -10.16 -4.40 -16.24
C GLN A 53 -10.40 -5.23 -14.96
N ASP A 54 -10.55 -6.54 -15.13
CA ASP A 54 -10.64 -7.48 -14.01
C ASP A 54 -9.30 -7.67 -13.29
N VAL A 55 -9.34 -7.89 -11.96
CA VAL A 55 -8.17 -8.30 -11.19
C VAL A 55 -7.69 -9.69 -11.64
N SER A 56 -6.45 -9.78 -12.13
CA SER A 56 -5.89 -11.05 -12.60
C SER A 56 -5.93 -12.17 -11.55
N GLY A 57 -6.25 -13.39 -12.00
CA GLY A 57 -6.37 -14.56 -11.12
C GLY A 57 -5.09 -14.89 -10.36
N THR A 58 -3.92 -14.65 -10.96
CA THR A 58 -2.62 -14.82 -10.31
C THR A 58 -2.45 -13.89 -9.10
N VAL A 59 -2.92 -12.64 -9.19
CA VAL A 59 -2.92 -11.70 -8.05
C VAL A 59 -3.83 -12.20 -6.92
N ILE A 60 -5.03 -12.71 -7.25
CA ILE A 60 -5.97 -13.24 -6.25
C ILE A 60 -5.37 -14.46 -5.54
N GLU A 61 -4.78 -15.39 -6.28
CA GLU A 61 -4.12 -16.57 -5.73
C GLU A 61 -2.90 -16.20 -4.87
N LEU A 62 -2.08 -15.23 -5.30
CA LEU A 62 -0.91 -14.76 -4.56
C LEU A 62 -1.32 -14.03 -3.28
N ALA A 63 -2.35 -13.17 -3.31
CA ALA A 63 -2.89 -12.52 -2.12
C ALA A 63 -3.38 -13.54 -1.09
N GLY A 64 -4.13 -14.55 -1.55
CA GLY A 64 -4.57 -15.66 -0.72
C GLY A 64 -3.41 -16.43 -0.09
N TRP A 65 -2.35 -16.70 -0.86
CA TRP A 65 -1.14 -17.37 -0.35
C TRP A 65 -0.38 -16.53 0.67
N ILE A 66 -0.13 -15.24 0.42
CA ILE A 66 0.56 -14.32 1.34
C ILE A 66 -0.16 -14.28 2.70
N VAL A 67 -1.49 -14.17 2.68
CA VAL A 67 -2.31 -14.13 3.91
C VAL A 67 -2.31 -15.47 4.63
N ALA A 68 -2.45 -16.59 3.90
CA ALA A 68 -2.49 -17.93 4.50
C ALA A 68 -1.15 -18.37 5.12
N THR A 69 -0.02 -17.99 4.51
CA THR A 69 1.33 -18.28 5.01
C THR A 69 1.86 -17.25 5.99
N LYS A 70 1.24 -16.06 6.04
CA LYS A 70 1.75 -14.85 6.72
C LYS A 70 3.10 -14.39 6.18
N ASP A 71 3.36 -14.55 4.89
CA ASP A 71 4.64 -14.18 4.27
C ASP A 71 4.97 -12.69 4.40
N SER A 72 3.96 -11.79 4.44
CA SER A 72 4.18 -10.36 4.73
C SER A 72 4.52 -10.07 6.20
N GLN A 73 4.52 -11.09 7.07
CA GLN A 73 4.78 -11.01 8.52
C GLN A 73 3.90 -10.02 9.27
N GLY A 74 2.70 -9.72 8.75
CA GLY A 74 1.78 -8.74 9.32
C GLY A 74 2.07 -7.29 8.94
N TYR A 75 3.06 -7.04 8.08
CA TYR A 75 3.21 -5.76 7.40
C TYR A 75 2.15 -5.61 6.29
N PRO A 76 1.74 -4.37 5.97
CA PRO A 76 0.97 -4.10 4.76
C PRO A 76 1.78 -4.50 3.54
N PHE A 77 1.08 -4.84 2.45
CA PHE A 77 1.74 -5.28 1.23
C PHE A 77 1.03 -4.79 -0.04
N ALA A 78 1.79 -4.69 -1.13
CA ALA A 78 1.24 -4.48 -2.46
C ALA A 78 1.59 -5.65 -3.37
N ILE A 79 0.65 -6.06 -4.21
CA ILE A 79 0.91 -6.95 -5.35
C ILE A 79 0.84 -6.09 -6.60
N ILE A 80 1.87 -6.18 -7.42
CA ILE A 80 2.09 -5.39 -8.62
C ILE A 80 2.16 -6.36 -9.79
N ASP A 81 1.19 -6.27 -10.69
CA ASP A 81 1.09 -7.11 -11.87
C ASP A 81 1.36 -6.24 -13.09
N LYS A 82 2.59 -6.34 -13.59
CA LYS A 82 3.08 -5.56 -14.74
C LYS A 82 2.35 -5.93 -16.03
N ALA A 83 1.94 -7.19 -16.19
CA ALA A 83 1.30 -7.70 -17.40
C ALA A 83 -0.14 -7.20 -17.53
N SER A 84 -0.88 -7.11 -16.43
CA SER A 84 -2.20 -6.45 -16.36
C SER A 84 -2.12 -4.98 -15.95
N ALA A 85 -0.93 -4.39 -15.91
CA ALA A 85 -0.66 -3.00 -15.51
C ALA A 85 -1.38 -2.50 -14.23
N GLN A 86 -1.51 -3.35 -13.22
CA GLN A 86 -2.31 -3.10 -12.01
C GLN A 86 -1.47 -3.18 -10.72
N ILE A 87 -1.92 -2.47 -9.69
CA ILE A 87 -1.38 -2.51 -8.32
C ILE A 87 -2.52 -2.68 -7.34
N LEU A 88 -2.43 -3.71 -6.49
CA LEU A 88 -3.39 -3.98 -5.43
C LEU A 88 -2.72 -3.84 -4.06
N VAL A 89 -3.33 -3.07 -3.18
CA VAL A 89 -2.78 -2.70 -1.87
C VAL A 89 -3.61 -3.35 -0.77
N PHE A 90 -2.91 -3.96 0.19
CA PHE A 90 -3.49 -4.69 1.32
C PHE A 90 -2.91 -4.18 2.64
N GLY A 91 -3.73 -4.17 3.69
CA GLY A 91 -3.28 -3.91 5.06
C GLY A 91 -2.53 -5.10 5.64
N GLY A 92 -1.84 -4.90 6.77
CA GLY A 92 -1.19 -5.98 7.53
C GLY A 92 -2.16 -7.04 8.11
N ASP A 93 -3.46 -6.74 8.09
CA ASP A 93 -4.57 -7.65 8.38
C ASP A 93 -5.03 -8.48 7.16
N GLY A 94 -4.34 -8.35 6.01
CA GLY A 94 -4.69 -9.01 4.75
C GLY A 94 -5.91 -8.42 4.05
N ARG A 95 -6.52 -7.34 4.56
CA ARG A 95 -7.70 -6.72 3.93
C ARG A 95 -7.29 -5.78 2.79
N PRO A 96 -7.97 -5.82 1.64
CA PRO A 96 -7.73 -4.87 0.55
C PRO A 96 -7.99 -3.44 1.00
N ARG A 97 -7.22 -2.50 0.44
CA ARG A 97 -7.28 -1.05 0.69
C ARG A 97 -7.61 -0.29 -0.59
N GLY A 98 -7.04 -0.71 -1.71
CA GLY A 98 -7.38 -0.21 -3.04
C GLY A 98 -6.72 -1.02 -4.15
N ALA A 99 -7.22 -0.81 -5.37
CA ALA A 99 -6.67 -1.31 -6.61
C ALA A 99 -6.57 -0.15 -7.60
N ALA A 100 -5.51 -0.06 -8.39
CA ALA A 100 -5.33 1.02 -9.36
C ALA A 100 -4.44 0.58 -10.53
N PRO A 101 -4.56 1.23 -11.69
CA PRO A 101 -3.58 1.10 -12.76
C PRO A 101 -2.24 1.68 -12.30
N GLY A 102 -1.15 1.08 -12.77
CA GLY A 102 0.21 1.59 -12.62
C GLY A 102 0.85 1.87 -13.96
N LEU A 103 1.88 2.71 -13.98
CA LEU A 103 2.83 2.84 -15.09
C LEU A 103 4.15 2.18 -14.70
N PHE A 104 4.75 1.46 -15.65
CA PHE A 104 5.91 0.62 -15.44
C PHE A 104 7.03 0.94 -16.43
N GLY A 105 8.19 0.31 -16.23
CA GLY A 105 9.33 0.42 -17.12
C GLY A 105 8.94 0.18 -18.59
N SER A 106 9.44 1.02 -19.50
CA SER A 106 9.13 0.94 -20.93
C SER A 106 9.63 -0.35 -21.59
N ALA A 107 10.53 -1.09 -20.96
CA ALA A 107 10.96 -2.41 -21.39
C ALA A 107 10.30 -3.53 -20.59
N VAL A 108 9.88 -4.58 -21.29
CA VAL A 108 9.39 -5.83 -20.72
C VAL A 108 10.58 -6.65 -20.19
N GLY A 109 10.56 -6.99 -18.91
CA GLY A 109 11.64 -7.76 -18.28
C GLY A 109 11.69 -7.62 -16.76
N ASP A 110 12.42 -8.52 -16.11
CA ASP A 110 12.29 -8.83 -14.68
C ASP A 110 13.52 -8.51 -13.84
N HIS A 111 14.59 -8.00 -14.47
CA HIS A 111 15.82 -7.64 -13.78
C HIS A 111 16.25 -6.23 -14.14
N THR A 112 16.84 -5.54 -13.17
CA THR A 112 17.54 -4.27 -13.37
C THR A 112 18.91 -4.54 -13.97
N ALA A 113 19.25 -3.85 -15.07
CA ALA A 113 20.57 -4.06 -15.70
C ALA A 113 21.71 -3.51 -14.81
N PRO A 114 22.91 -4.12 -14.84
CA PRO A 114 24.03 -3.72 -13.98
C PRO A 114 24.39 -2.23 -14.12
N GLY A 115 24.46 -1.53 -12.99
CA GLY A 115 24.85 -0.11 -12.94
C GLY A 115 23.76 0.90 -13.31
N VAL A 116 22.54 0.48 -13.68
CA VAL A 116 21.44 1.40 -14.04
C VAL A 116 21.13 2.44 -12.95
N ALA A 117 21.18 2.04 -11.67
CA ALA A 117 20.97 2.94 -10.53
C ALA A 117 22.00 4.10 -10.44
N GLY A 118 23.14 4.01 -11.14
CA GLY A 118 24.16 5.06 -11.21
C GLY A 118 24.10 5.94 -12.47
N LEU A 119 23.15 5.71 -13.38
CA LEU A 119 22.97 6.48 -14.62
C LEU A 119 21.97 7.62 -14.44
N ALA A 120 22.15 8.73 -15.16
CA ALA A 120 21.05 9.70 -15.29
C ALA A 120 19.89 9.07 -16.07
N LEU A 121 18.64 9.40 -15.75
CA LEU A 121 17.46 8.76 -16.38
C LEU A 121 17.50 8.75 -17.92
N ARG A 122 17.94 9.86 -18.54
CA ARG A 122 18.09 9.98 -20.00
C ARG A 122 19.12 9.02 -20.62
N GLU A 123 20.09 8.57 -19.82
CA GLU A 123 21.21 7.70 -20.23
C GLU A 123 20.87 6.21 -20.08
N ILE A 124 19.82 5.86 -19.33
CA ILE A 124 19.32 4.48 -19.22
C ILE A 124 18.82 4.02 -20.60
N PRO A 125 19.46 3.02 -21.25
CA PRO A 125 19.08 2.57 -22.58
C PRO A 125 17.66 2.00 -22.58
N GLY A 126 16.90 2.19 -23.67
CA GLY A 126 15.48 1.82 -23.72
C GLY A 126 15.14 0.39 -23.30
N ARG A 127 16.00 -0.57 -23.65
CA ARG A 127 15.90 -2.01 -23.27
C ARG A 127 16.17 -2.30 -21.78
N ASP A 128 16.85 -1.40 -21.09
CA ASP A 128 17.30 -1.54 -19.69
C ASP A 128 16.35 -0.80 -18.72
N ARG A 129 15.26 -0.20 -19.25
CA ARG A 129 14.18 0.48 -18.50
C ARG A 129 13.13 -0.52 -18.04
N THR A 130 13.54 -1.50 -17.24
CA THR A 130 12.70 -2.58 -16.71
C THR A 130 12.20 -2.25 -15.31
N THR A 131 11.03 -2.77 -14.94
CA THR A 131 10.61 -2.83 -13.53
C THR A 131 10.88 -4.26 -13.03
N PRO A 132 11.76 -4.48 -12.04
CA PRO A 132 12.19 -5.81 -11.63
C PRO A 132 11.06 -6.62 -11.01
N ALA A 133 11.11 -7.95 -11.14
CA ALA A 133 10.18 -8.87 -10.48
C ALA A 133 10.76 -9.38 -9.15
N GLY A 134 9.90 -9.87 -8.25
CA GLY A 134 10.30 -10.48 -6.99
C GLY A 134 9.57 -9.94 -5.76
N ARG A 135 10.12 -10.26 -4.59
CA ARG A 135 9.61 -9.88 -3.26
C ARG A 135 10.58 -8.93 -2.58
N PHE A 136 10.16 -7.69 -2.36
CA PHE A 136 10.98 -6.63 -1.79
C PHE A 136 10.42 -6.13 -0.46
N VAL A 137 11.30 -5.71 0.45
CA VAL A 137 10.91 -5.01 1.69
C VAL A 137 11.26 -3.54 1.52
N GLY A 138 10.24 -2.70 1.48
CA GLY A 138 10.37 -1.29 1.10
C GLY A 138 9.74 -0.34 2.11
N GLY A 139 9.93 0.95 1.89
CA GLY A 139 9.43 1.99 2.76
C GLY A 139 9.82 3.39 2.33
N PHE A 140 9.25 4.38 2.99
CA PHE A 140 9.56 5.77 2.69
C PHE A 140 10.98 6.15 3.09
N GLY A 141 11.72 6.73 2.16
CA GLY A 141 13.08 7.22 2.40
C GLY A 141 13.38 8.49 1.60
N PRO A 142 14.54 9.13 1.84
CA PRO A 142 14.95 10.31 1.09
C PRO A 142 15.19 9.98 -0.38
N SER A 143 14.96 10.97 -1.24
CA SER A 143 15.36 10.97 -2.65
C SER A 143 16.06 12.29 -2.98
N ILE A 144 17.13 12.22 -3.77
CA ILE A 144 17.95 13.38 -4.15
C ILE A 144 17.10 14.39 -4.95
N ASP A 145 16.27 13.90 -5.87
CA ASP A 145 15.51 14.74 -6.80
C ASP A 145 14.05 14.97 -6.37
N ALA A 146 13.48 14.06 -5.57
CA ALA A 146 12.07 14.07 -5.18
C ALA A 146 11.82 14.27 -3.67
N GLY A 147 12.87 14.48 -2.87
CA GLY A 147 12.79 14.72 -1.42
C GLY A 147 12.46 13.46 -0.60
N ARG A 148 11.26 12.89 -0.78
CA ARG A 148 10.81 11.64 -0.12
C ARG A 148 10.01 10.79 -1.10
N VAL A 149 10.38 9.52 -1.26
CA VAL A 149 9.67 8.55 -2.12
C VAL A 149 9.45 7.24 -1.37
N LEU A 150 8.49 6.43 -1.84
CA LEU A 150 8.31 5.07 -1.36
C LEU A 150 9.26 4.13 -2.12
N TRP A 151 10.41 3.82 -1.54
CA TRP A 151 11.35 2.86 -2.12
C TRP A 151 10.76 1.46 -2.05
N VAL A 152 10.76 0.75 -3.18
CA VAL A 152 10.42 -0.67 -3.26
C VAL A 152 11.69 -1.49 -3.13
N ASP A 153 12.69 -1.17 -3.96
CA ASP A 153 14.03 -1.73 -3.90
C ASP A 153 15.04 -0.59 -4.00
N TYR A 154 15.85 -0.44 -2.96
CA TYR A 154 16.84 0.62 -2.86
C TYR A 154 18.06 0.35 -3.76
N ASP A 155 18.47 -0.92 -3.90
CA ASP A 155 19.69 -1.29 -4.61
C ASP A 155 19.52 -1.15 -6.14
N SER A 156 18.31 -1.39 -6.66
CA SER A 156 17.95 -1.09 -8.05
C SER A 156 17.42 0.32 -8.29
N ALA A 157 17.33 1.16 -7.24
CA ALA A 157 16.73 2.50 -7.27
C ALA A 157 15.27 2.55 -7.77
N VAL A 158 14.48 1.51 -7.48
CA VAL A 158 13.06 1.41 -7.88
C VAL A 158 12.17 1.91 -6.76
N SER A 159 11.34 2.92 -7.07
CA SER A 159 10.37 3.50 -6.15
C SER A 159 8.97 3.55 -6.76
N ILE A 160 7.95 3.62 -5.90
CA ILE A 160 6.60 4.02 -6.26
C ILE A 160 6.44 5.50 -5.93
N HIS A 161 5.93 6.28 -6.88
CA HIS A 161 5.66 7.71 -6.71
C HIS A 161 4.47 8.14 -7.57
N PRO A 162 3.81 9.28 -7.29
CA PRO A 162 2.72 9.75 -8.15
C PRO A 162 3.27 10.16 -9.52
N THR A 163 2.41 10.17 -10.54
CA THR A 163 2.74 10.68 -11.86
C THR A 163 3.17 12.14 -11.81
N ALA A 164 4.28 12.48 -12.47
CA ALA A 164 4.69 13.87 -12.64
C ALA A 164 3.84 14.57 -13.71
N THR A 165 3.25 15.71 -13.36
CA THR A 165 2.42 16.56 -14.24
C THR A 165 3.23 17.41 -15.23
N GLY A 166 4.57 17.35 -15.18
CA GLY A 166 5.46 18.26 -15.89
C GLY A 166 5.75 17.96 -17.36
N VAL A 167 5.28 16.83 -17.92
CA VAL A 167 5.61 16.42 -19.31
C VAL A 167 4.36 15.94 -20.06
N PRO A 168 3.53 16.86 -20.60
CA PRO A 168 2.27 16.50 -21.27
C PRO A 168 2.44 15.55 -22.47
N ALA A 169 3.58 15.56 -23.14
CA ALA A 169 3.89 14.65 -24.25
C ALA A 169 3.90 13.17 -23.85
N GLU A 170 4.16 12.86 -22.57
CA GLU A 170 4.16 11.50 -22.04
C GLU A 170 2.75 10.99 -21.68
N LYS A 171 1.71 11.84 -21.72
CA LYS A 171 0.29 11.47 -21.55
C LYS A 171 0.04 10.45 -20.43
N ARG A 172 0.58 10.70 -19.24
CA ARG A 172 0.59 9.72 -18.14
C ARG A 172 -0.81 9.43 -17.60
N GLU A 173 -1.68 10.44 -17.57
CA GLU A 173 -3.06 10.30 -17.11
C GLU A 173 -3.88 9.46 -18.09
N GLU A 174 -3.74 9.71 -19.40
CA GLU A 174 -4.42 8.94 -20.44
C GLU A 174 -3.90 7.49 -20.54
N ARG A 175 -2.62 7.25 -20.22
CA ARG A 175 -2.05 5.90 -20.09
C ARG A 175 -2.63 5.15 -18.90
N LEU A 176 -2.70 5.78 -17.72
CA LEU A 176 -3.33 5.17 -16.54
C LEU A 176 -4.80 4.83 -16.81
N ALA A 177 -5.50 5.62 -17.62
CA ALA A 177 -6.89 5.36 -18.01
C ALA A 177 -7.06 4.43 -19.23
N SER A 178 -5.98 3.92 -19.83
CA SER A 178 -6.08 3.05 -21.01
C SER A 178 -6.60 1.66 -20.64
N PRO A 179 -7.50 1.06 -21.44
CA PRO A 179 -7.87 -0.35 -21.30
C PRO A 179 -6.78 -1.33 -21.79
N THR A 180 -5.64 -0.84 -22.31
CA THR A 180 -4.56 -1.67 -22.86
C THR A 180 -3.29 -1.58 -21.98
N PRO A 181 -2.94 -2.62 -21.20
CA PRO A 181 -1.79 -2.61 -20.29
C PRO A 181 -0.43 -2.23 -20.91
N ASP A 182 -0.24 -2.43 -22.22
CA ASP A 182 0.98 -2.04 -22.93
C ASP A 182 1.17 -0.52 -23.02
N ASP A 183 0.09 0.27 -23.01
CA ASP A 183 0.20 1.75 -23.01
C ASP A 183 0.88 2.27 -21.73
N ASN A 184 0.79 1.50 -20.64
CA ASN A 184 1.32 1.83 -19.33
C ASN A 184 2.86 1.64 -19.23
N ARG A 185 3.52 1.11 -20.28
CA ARG A 185 4.97 0.90 -20.36
C ARG A 185 5.68 2.17 -20.83
N ILE A 186 6.05 3.05 -19.90
CA ILE A 186 6.59 4.39 -20.21
C ILE A 186 7.72 4.88 -19.27
N THR A 187 7.89 4.29 -18.09
CA THR A 187 8.87 4.79 -17.11
C THR A 187 10.28 4.26 -17.39
N HIS A 188 11.25 4.72 -16.58
CA HIS A 188 12.62 4.19 -16.61
C HIS A 188 12.83 2.96 -15.70
N GLY A 189 11.78 2.49 -15.01
CA GLY A 189 11.81 1.35 -14.09
C GLY A 189 11.00 1.57 -12.81
N CYS A 190 10.97 2.82 -12.31
CA CYS A 190 10.07 3.25 -11.23
C CYS A 190 8.61 3.01 -11.59
N ILE A 191 7.78 2.84 -10.56
CA ILE A 191 6.35 2.57 -10.71
C ILE A 191 5.59 3.88 -10.46
N ASN A 192 4.66 4.25 -11.34
CA ASN A 192 3.84 5.44 -11.14
C ASN A 192 2.36 5.10 -10.98
N VAL A 193 1.67 5.85 -10.12
CA VAL A 193 0.22 5.75 -9.88
C VAL A 193 -0.42 7.14 -9.96
N SER A 194 -1.75 7.21 -9.98
CA SER A 194 -2.45 8.50 -9.88
C SER A 194 -2.04 9.22 -8.58
N PRO A 195 -1.96 10.57 -8.56
CA PRO A 195 -1.70 11.32 -7.33
C PRO A 195 -2.72 11.01 -6.24
N GLU A 196 -4.00 10.84 -6.63
CA GLU A 196 -5.07 10.48 -5.70
C GLU A 196 -4.82 9.12 -5.03
N PHE A 197 -4.49 8.07 -5.79
CA PHE A 197 -4.20 6.76 -5.20
C PHE A 197 -2.97 6.81 -4.29
N TYR A 198 -1.96 7.60 -4.68
CA TYR A 198 -0.76 7.77 -3.89
C TYR A 198 -1.06 8.38 -2.52
N GLU A 199 -1.76 9.52 -2.50
CA GLU A 199 -2.08 10.27 -1.29
C GLU A 199 -3.10 9.53 -0.40
N ARG A 200 -4.13 8.92 -0.99
CA ARG A 200 -5.23 8.30 -0.23
C ARG A 200 -4.94 6.87 0.22
N ILE A 201 -4.16 6.11 -0.55
CA ILE A 201 -3.94 4.67 -0.32
C ILE A 201 -2.47 4.37 -0.03
N MET A 202 -1.55 4.69 -0.96
CA MET A 202 -0.14 4.28 -0.83
C MET A 202 0.51 4.88 0.41
N GLN A 203 0.45 6.20 0.55
CA GLN A 203 1.13 6.92 1.62
C GLN A 203 0.65 6.51 3.03
N PRO A 204 -0.65 6.55 3.38
CA PRO A 204 -1.10 6.15 4.72
C PRO A 204 -0.92 4.64 4.98
N THR A 205 -0.97 3.79 3.94
CA THR A 205 -0.77 2.34 4.12
C THR A 205 0.71 2.01 4.40
N PHE A 206 1.64 2.61 3.67
CA PHE A 206 3.07 2.26 3.72
C PHE A 206 3.95 3.24 4.52
N GLU A 207 3.35 4.13 5.32
CA GLU A 207 4.07 5.10 6.16
C GLU A 207 5.08 4.44 7.12
N LYS A 208 4.86 3.18 7.51
CA LYS A 208 5.78 2.35 8.34
C LYS A 208 6.57 1.30 7.55
N GLY A 209 6.60 1.42 6.21
CA GLY A 209 7.11 0.39 5.31
C GLY A 209 6.13 -0.76 5.06
N GLY A 210 6.52 -1.67 4.16
CA GLY A 210 5.71 -2.83 3.77
C GLY A 210 6.46 -3.79 2.84
N VAL A 211 5.75 -4.80 2.35
CA VAL A 211 6.29 -5.81 1.43
C VAL A 211 5.68 -5.64 0.03
N PHE A 212 6.50 -5.67 -1.00
CA PHE A 212 6.09 -5.44 -2.39
C PHE A 212 6.37 -6.69 -3.21
N TYR A 213 5.36 -7.23 -3.85
CA TYR A 213 5.43 -8.43 -4.68
C TYR A 213 5.17 -8.03 -6.13
N ILE A 214 6.22 -8.05 -6.96
CA ILE A 214 6.12 -7.71 -8.39
C ILE A 214 6.11 -9.00 -9.20
N LEU A 215 5.01 -9.26 -9.91
CA LEU A 215 4.88 -10.43 -10.79
C LEU A 215 5.81 -10.30 -12.01
N PRO A 216 6.38 -11.42 -12.50
CA PRO A 216 7.28 -11.41 -13.64
C PRO A 216 6.55 -11.21 -14.98
N ASP A 217 7.27 -10.63 -15.94
CA ASP A 217 6.88 -10.48 -17.34
C ASP A 217 7.34 -11.67 -18.22
N LYS A 218 8.49 -12.27 -17.88
CA LYS A 218 9.20 -13.29 -18.66
C LYS A 218 9.59 -14.50 -17.81
N ASP A 219 10.06 -14.25 -16.59
CA ASP A 219 10.50 -15.29 -15.68
C ASP A 219 9.31 -16.13 -15.19
N SER A 220 9.58 -17.35 -14.76
CA SER A 220 8.54 -18.23 -14.22
C SER A 220 8.10 -17.80 -12.81
N LEU A 221 6.88 -18.16 -12.42
CA LEU A 221 6.45 -18.03 -11.02
C LEU A 221 7.26 -18.96 -10.12
N GLU A 222 7.71 -20.10 -10.64
CA GLU A 222 8.59 -21.06 -9.97
C GLU A 222 9.97 -20.47 -9.63
N GLU A 223 10.47 -19.54 -10.44
CA GLU A 223 11.73 -18.84 -10.24
C GLU A 223 11.55 -17.60 -9.36
N THR A 224 10.51 -16.80 -9.63
CA THR A 224 10.26 -15.53 -8.92
C THR A 224 9.67 -15.74 -7.52
N PHE A 225 8.77 -16.71 -7.36
CA PHE A 225 8.06 -17.03 -6.11
C PHE A 225 7.96 -18.56 -5.88
N PRO A 226 9.08 -19.26 -5.63
CA PRO A 226 9.13 -20.73 -5.62
C PRO A 226 8.11 -21.40 -4.70
N GLU A 227 7.88 -20.83 -3.52
CA GLU A 227 6.97 -21.38 -2.50
C GLU A 227 5.49 -21.19 -2.87
N PHE A 228 5.15 -20.05 -3.49
CA PHE A 228 3.82 -19.79 -4.04
C PHE A 228 3.51 -20.75 -5.19
N ALA A 229 4.43 -20.91 -6.14
CA ALA A 229 4.26 -21.82 -7.27
C ALA A 229 4.08 -23.28 -6.81
N GLN A 230 4.87 -23.74 -5.83
CA GLN A 230 4.71 -25.06 -5.23
C GLN A 230 3.34 -25.25 -4.57
N SER A 231 2.87 -24.25 -3.81
CA SER A 231 1.55 -24.24 -3.18
C SER A 231 0.42 -24.31 -4.22
N ARG A 232 0.50 -23.49 -5.26
CA ARG A 232 -0.43 -23.44 -6.40
C ARG A 232 -0.54 -24.80 -7.10
N ALA A 233 0.60 -25.43 -7.42
CA ALA A 233 0.64 -26.74 -8.04
C ALA A 233 0.08 -27.86 -7.12
N ALA A 234 0.24 -27.74 -5.79
CA ALA A 234 -0.38 -28.66 -4.84
C ALA A 234 -1.92 -28.54 -4.82
N ALA A 235 -2.45 -27.31 -4.79
CA ALA A 235 -3.89 -27.05 -4.82
C ALA A 235 -4.55 -27.62 -6.09
N GLN A 236 -4.02 -27.28 -7.27
CA GLN A 236 -4.53 -27.75 -8.57
C GLN A 236 -4.55 -29.29 -8.68
N ARG A 237 -3.51 -29.98 -8.18
CA ARG A 237 -3.48 -31.45 -8.11
C ARG A 237 -4.58 -32.03 -7.21
N SER A 238 -4.91 -31.34 -6.13
CA SER A 238 -5.97 -31.76 -5.19
C SER A 238 -7.37 -31.63 -5.81
N ASP A 239 -7.65 -30.53 -6.51
CA ASP A 239 -8.93 -30.30 -7.18
C ASP A 239 -9.11 -31.23 -8.38
N GLY A 240 -8.06 -31.44 -9.18
CA GLY A 240 -8.05 -32.43 -10.24
C GLY A 240 -8.26 -33.88 -9.74
N ARG A 241 -7.95 -34.18 -8.47
CA ARG A 241 -8.28 -35.48 -7.84
C ARG A 241 -9.74 -35.51 -7.36
N ARG A 242 -10.23 -34.45 -6.74
CA ARG A 242 -11.64 -34.31 -6.32
C ARG A 242 -12.60 -34.41 -7.51
N ALA A 243 -12.36 -33.67 -8.59
CA ALA A 243 -13.18 -33.70 -9.80
C ALA A 243 -13.22 -35.08 -10.48
N ARG A 244 -12.13 -35.86 -10.42
CA ARG A 244 -12.11 -37.25 -10.90
C ARG A 244 -12.85 -38.22 -9.98
N SER A 245 -12.96 -37.93 -8.69
CA SER A 245 -13.73 -38.73 -7.74
C SER A 245 -15.23 -38.46 -7.83
N ALA A 246 -15.64 -37.22 -8.12
CA ALA A 246 -17.05 -36.82 -8.26
C ALA A 246 -17.71 -37.23 -9.60
N ARG A 247 -16.96 -37.89 -10.49
CA ARG A 247 -17.42 -38.40 -11.79
C ARG A 247 -17.45 -39.95 -11.85
N ARG A 248 -17.35 -40.61 -10.69
CA ARG A 248 -17.44 -42.05 -10.49
C ARG A 248 -18.61 -42.37 -9.57
#